data_AF-A0A0Q9TYG6-F1
#
_entry.id   AF-A0A0Q9TYG6-F1
#
_cell.length_a   1.000
_cell.length_b   1.000
_cell.length_c   1.000
_cell.angle_alpha   90.00
_cell.angle_beta   90.00
_cell.angle_gamma   90.00
#
_symmetry.space_group_name_H-M   'P 1'
#
loop_
_entity.id
_entity.type
_entity.pdbx_description
1 polymer ?
#
loop_
_entity_poly.entity_id
_entity_poly.type
_entity_poly.pdbx_seq_one_letter_code
_entity_poly.pdbx_strand_id
1 'polypeptide(L)'
;MTTDIARDLMLDGFGRIRDGLPEVVDGLSVDELLWRPDADANHIAWLVWHLARQQDDQVAQLTDASESVWTGDGWVERFGLPYRADTHGWSMSSADVGRFTVADPALFAAYHAAVHERTVALVEELDGTAYARVVDDRWDPPVTVAVRLVSVLDDAVKHLGQAEYVRGLVERRR
;
A
#
# COMPACT_ATOMS: atom_id res chain seq x y z
N MET A 1 -13.64 20.17 15.90
CA MET A 1 -14.14 18.96 16.59
C MET A 1 -14.43 17.82 15.63
N THR A 2 -15.41 17.88 14.72
CA THR A 2 -15.72 16.71 13.86
C THR A 2 -14.59 16.37 12.88
N THR A 3 -13.95 17.38 12.29
CA THR A 3 -12.76 17.20 11.43
C THR A 3 -11.58 16.60 12.19
N ASP A 4 -11.40 16.99 13.45
CA ASP A 4 -10.30 16.47 14.29
C ASP A 4 -10.51 14.98 14.58
N ILE A 5 -11.74 14.56 14.91
CA ILE A 5 -12.08 13.14 15.09
C ILE A 5 -11.85 12.34 13.80
N ALA A 6 -12.25 12.87 12.64
CA ALA A 6 -12.04 12.17 11.37
C ALA A 6 -10.55 11.99 11.06
N ARG A 7 -9.74 13.03 11.30
CA ARG A 7 -8.28 12.99 11.16
C ARG A 7 -7.69 11.92 12.09
N ASP A 8 -8.03 11.95 13.37
CA ASP A 8 -7.50 11.02 14.38
C ASP A 8 -7.81 9.57 14.01
N LEU A 9 -9.04 9.29 13.53
CA LEU A 9 -9.43 7.95 13.08
C LEU A 9 -8.63 7.47 11.86
N MET A 10 -8.39 8.36 10.89
CA MET A 10 -7.58 8.01 9.71
C MET A 10 -6.11 7.80 10.06
N LEU A 11 -5.56 8.64 10.94
CA LEU A 11 -4.18 8.49 11.43
C LEU A 11 -4.01 7.17 12.21
N ASP A 12 -4.96 6.80 13.08
CA ASP A 12 -4.95 5.49 13.76
C ASP A 12 -5.02 4.33 12.76
N GLY A 13 -5.94 4.41 11.78
CA GLY A 13 -6.10 3.39 10.75
C GLY A 13 -4.82 3.14 9.94
N PHE A 14 -4.20 4.19 9.41
CA PHE A 14 -2.93 4.08 8.68
C PHE A 14 -1.75 3.73 9.60
N GLY A 15 -1.78 4.16 10.86
CA GLY A 15 -0.79 3.79 11.87
C GLY A 15 -0.71 2.27 12.09
N ARG A 16 -1.85 1.59 12.12
CA ARG A 16 -1.92 0.12 12.24
C ARG A 16 -1.27 -0.59 11.06
N ILE A 17 -1.42 -0.07 9.83
CA ILE A 17 -0.75 -0.63 8.65
C ILE A 17 0.77 -0.43 8.77
N ARG A 18 1.19 0.75 9.23
CA ARG A 18 2.62 1.08 9.44
C ARG A 18 3.28 0.17 10.46
N ASP A 19 2.57 -0.21 11.51
CA ASP A 19 3.08 -1.14 12.52
C ASP A 19 3.06 -2.59 12.02
N GLY A 20 1.99 -3.03 11.35
CA GLY A 20 1.84 -4.43 10.94
C GLY A 20 2.72 -4.86 9.75
N LEU A 21 2.99 -3.98 8.77
CA LEU A 21 3.76 -4.38 7.59
C LEU A 21 5.20 -4.83 7.92
N PRO A 22 5.99 -4.08 8.73
CA PRO A 22 7.31 -4.54 9.16
C PRO A 22 7.25 -5.86 9.91
N GLU A 23 6.23 -6.05 10.76
CA GLU A 23 6.06 -7.32 11.47
C GLU A 23 5.91 -8.46 10.47
N VAL A 24 5.01 -8.35 9.48
CA VAL A 24 4.74 -9.40 8.48
C VAL A 24 5.97 -9.91 7.75
N VAL A 25 6.93 -9.02 7.45
CA VAL A 25 8.15 -9.39 6.70
C VAL A 25 9.32 -9.78 7.61
N ASP A 26 9.23 -9.51 8.91
CA ASP A 26 10.31 -9.74 9.86
C ASP A 26 10.74 -11.20 9.93
N GLY A 27 12.05 -11.43 9.83
CA GLY A 27 12.66 -12.75 9.91
C GLY A 27 12.30 -13.71 8.76
N LEU A 28 11.65 -13.24 7.68
CA LEU A 28 11.41 -14.03 6.48
C LEU A 28 12.56 -13.88 5.48
N SER A 29 13.00 -15.01 4.92
CA SER A 29 13.90 -15.03 3.78
C SER A 29 13.20 -14.58 2.49
N VAL A 30 13.97 -14.23 1.45
CA VAL A 30 13.41 -13.89 0.13
C VAL A 30 12.57 -15.04 -0.44
N ASP A 31 13.03 -16.29 -0.31
CA ASP A 31 12.29 -17.46 -0.79
C ASP A 31 10.95 -17.63 -0.06
N GLU A 32 10.91 -17.32 1.23
CA GLU A 32 9.68 -17.34 2.02
C GLU A 32 8.72 -16.20 1.63
N LEU A 33 9.24 -15.01 1.36
CA LEU A 33 8.46 -13.85 0.91
C LEU A 33 7.86 -14.06 -0.49
N LEU A 34 8.54 -14.83 -1.34
CA LEU A 34 8.11 -15.19 -2.69
C LEU A 34 7.32 -16.50 -2.74
N TRP A 35 7.17 -17.21 -1.62
CA TRP A 35 6.41 -18.45 -1.57
C TRP A 35 4.91 -18.22 -1.78
N ARG A 36 4.31 -19.04 -2.65
CA ARG A 36 2.88 -18.99 -2.96
C ARG A 36 2.15 -20.19 -2.32
N PRO A 37 1.07 -19.96 -1.55
CA PRO A 37 0.23 -21.04 -1.01
C PRO A 37 -0.40 -21.95 -2.05
N ASP A 38 -0.71 -21.38 -3.21
CA ASP A 38 -1.27 -22.03 -4.38
C ASP A 38 -0.62 -21.44 -5.64
N ALA A 39 -0.63 -22.17 -6.75
CA ALA A 39 -0.03 -21.73 -8.01
C ALA A 39 -0.54 -20.37 -8.49
N ASP A 40 -1.76 -19.98 -8.12
CA ASP A 40 -2.37 -18.69 -8.48
C ASP A 40 -2.53 -17.71 -7.31
N ALA A 41 -2.16 -18.09 -6.08
CA ALA A 41 -2.24 -17.19 -4.92
C ALA A 41 -1.17 -16.11 -4.92
N ASN A 42 -1.45 -14.93 -4.38
CA ASN A 42 -0.42 -13.92 -4.16
C ASN A 42 0.52 -14.35 -3.02
N HIS A 43 1.82 -14.08 -3.18
CA HIS A 43 2.81 -14.26 -2.12
C HIS A 43 2.99 -12.97 -1.30
N ILE A 44 3.64 -13.07 -0.14
CA ILE A 44 3.78 -11.97 0.83
C ILE A 44 4.42 -10.74 0.19
N ALA A 45 5.54 -10.89 -0.52
CA ALA A 45 6.25 -9.78 -1.16
C ALA A 45 5.36 -8.97 -2.12
N TRP A 46 4.50 -9.62 -2.91
CA TRP A 46 3.59 -8.91 -3.81
C TRP A 46 2.51 -8.18 -3.02
N LEU A 47 1.93 -8.82 -1.99
CA LEU A 47 0.89 -8.22 -1.15
C LEU A 47 1.39 -6.96 -0.44
N VAL A 48 2.56 -7.02 0.19
CA VAL A 48 3.12 -5.86 0.92
C VAL A 48 3.62 -4.75 -0.01
N TRP A 49 4.11 -5.10 -1.21
CA TRP A 49 4.42 -4.09 -2.22
C TRP A 49 3.14 -3.45 -2.77
N HIS A 50 2.13 -4.25 -3.12
CA HIS A 50 0.89 -3.77 -3.71
C HIS A 50 0.16 -2.83 -2.76
N LEU A 51 0.03 -3.21 -1.48
CA LEU A 51 -0.66 -2.37 -0.49
C LEU A 51 0.03 -1.01 -0.32
N ALA A 52 1.37 -0.98 -0.26
CA ALA A 52 2.12 0.27 -0.15
C ALA A 52 2.04 1.09 -1.45
N ARG A 53 2.13 0.43 -2.61
CA ARG A 53 2.12 1.09 -3.92
C ARG A 53 0.76 1.64 -4.31
N GLN A 54 -0.33 0.94 -3.99
CA GLN A 54 -1.70 1.42 -4.15
C GLN A 54 -1.94 2.66 -3.29
N GLN A 55 -1.50 2.63 -2.02
CA GLN A 55 -1.62 3.75 -1.10
C GLN A 55 -0.84 4.96 -1.60
N ASP A 56 0.43 4.78 -1.96
CA ASP A 56 1.28 5.84 -2.50
C ASP A 56 0.67 6.52 -3.73
N ASP A 57 0.26 5.72 -4.72
CA ASP A 57 -0.30 6.24 -5.97
C ASP A 57 -1.53 7.11 -5.72
N GLN A 58 -2.46 6.60 -4.90
CA GLN A 58 -3.73 7.26 -4.69
C GLN A 58 -3.63 8.42 -3.71
N VAL A 59 -2.72 8.38 -2.74
CA VAL A 59 -2.42 9.53 -1.87
C VAL A 59 -1.78 10.64 -2.68
N ALA A 60 -0.84 10.34 -3.58
CA ALA A 60 -0.24 11.33 -4.45
C ALA A 60 -1.29 12.06 -5.30
N GLN A 61 -2.25 11.32 -5.89
CA GLN A 61 -3.37 11.88 -6.66
C GLN A 61 -4.31 12.80 -5.85
N LEU A 62 -4.31 12.70 -4.51
CA LEU A 62 -5.09 13.59 -3.65
C LEU A 62 -4.35 14.88 -3.32
N THR A 63 -3.03 14.91 -3.48
CA THR A 63 -2.20 16.09 -3.28
C THR A 63 -2.00 16.84 -4.60
N ASP A 64 -1.45 18.05 -4.52
CA ASP A 64 -0.98 18.77 -5.70
C ASP A 64 0.40 18.25 -6.19
N ALA A 65 0.98 17.24 -5.52
CA ALA A 65 2.23 16.64 -5.96
C ALA A 65 2.00 15.89 -7.28
N SER A 66 2.87 16.15 -8.26
CA SER A 66 2.79 15.50 -9.57
C SER A 66 3.21 14.03 -9.56
N GLU A 67 3.88 13.58 -8.50
CA GLU A 67 4.54 12.27 -8.43
C GLU A 67 4.38 11.61 -7.05
N SER A 68 4.14 10.29 -7.08
CA SER A 68 4.21 9.39 -5.93
C SER A 68 5.65 9.25 -5.43
N VAL A 69 5.88 8.85 -4.16
CA VAL A 69 7.26 8.64 -3.71
C VAL A 69 7.91 7.52 -4.49
N TRP A 70 7.15 6.52 -4.95
CA TRP A 70 7.61 5.44 -5.80
C TRP A 70 8.47 5.94 -6.97
N THR A 71 7.96 6.92 -7.71
CA THR A 71 8.61 7.54 -8.86
C THR A 71 9.53 8.72 -8.48
N GLY A 72 9.13 9.54 -7.52
CA GLY A 72 9.84 10.78 -7.16
C GLY A 72 11.10 10.56 -6.30
N ASP A 73 11.12 9.50 -5.49
CA ASP A 73 12.17 9.24 -4.49
C ASP A 73 13.05 8.02 -4.85
N GLY A 74 12.92 7.51 -6.08
CA GLY A 74 13.77 6.45 -6.65
C GLY A 74 13.49 5.04 -6.16
N TRP A 75 12.25 4.75 -5.70
CA TRP A 75 11.91 3.39 -5.26
C TRP A 75 11.73 2.42 -6.42
N VAL A 76 11.33 2.91 -7.61
CA VAL A 76 11.33 2.13 -8.86
C VAL A 76 12.67 1.41 -9.04
N GLU A 77 13.77 2.16 -8.97
CA GLU A 77 15.13 1.63 -9.19
C GLU A 77 15.58 0.74 -8.04
N ARG A 78 15.26 1.10 -6.79
CA ARG A 78 15.64 0.30 -5.61
C ARG A 78 14.98 -1.08 -5.61
N PHE A 79 13.69 -1.14 -5.98
CA PHE A 79 12.97 -2.41 -6.09
C PHE A 79 13.34 -3.19 -7.35
N GLY A 80 13.60 -2.48 -8.46
CA GLY A 80 14.05 -3.10 -9.72
C GLY A 80 13.07 -4.12 -10.30
N LEU A 81 11.75 -3.94 -10.08
CA LEU A 81 10.74 -4.89 -10.53
C LEU A 81 10.65 -4.95 -12.05
N PRO A 82 10.31 -6.11 -12.64
CA PRO A 82 10.21 -6.28 -14.09
C PRO A 82 8.89 -5.75 -14.67
N TYR A 83 8.42 -4.61 -14.14
CA TYR A 83 7.18 -3.94 -14.50
C TYR A 83 7.47 -2.54 -15.02
N ARG A 84 6.43 -1.89 -15.56
CA ARG A 84 6.52 -0.46 -15.87
C ARG A 84 6.56 0.33 -14.56
N ALA A 85 7.20 1.50 -14.58
CA ALA A 85 7.31 2.37 -13.40
C ALA A 85 5.95 2.77 -12.80
N ASP A 86 4.91 2.89 -13.64
CA ASP A 86 3.54 3.23 -13.23
C ASP A 86 2.72 2.03 -12.71
N THR A 87 3.28 0.81 -12.72
CA THR A 87 2.56 -0.39 -12.28
C THR A 87 2.39 -0.39 -10.76
N HIS A 88 1.17 -0.71 -10.31
CA HIS A 88 0.82 -0.73 -8.90
C HIS A 88 0.09 -2.00 -8.45
N GLY A 89 0.03 -3.06 -9.27
CA GLY A 89 -0.56 -4.35 -8.91
C GLY A 89 -1.95 -4.61 -9.50
N TRP A 90 -2.71 -3.57 -9.81
CA TRP A 90 -4.06 -3.73 -10.35
C TRP A 90 -4.03 -4.43 -11.72
N SER A 91 -4.95 -5.39 -11.92
CA SER A 91 -5.09 -6.17 -13.16
C SER A 91 -3.86 -7.02 -13.54
N MET A 92 -2.91 -7.24 -12.63
CA MET A 92 -1.82 -8.19 -12.84
C MET A 92 -2.34 -9.63 -12.86
N SER A 93 -1.87 -10.43 -13.81
CA SER A 93 -2.15 -11.86 -13.86
C SER A 93 -1.31 -12.63 -12.84
N SER A 94 -1.67 -13.90 -12.59
CA SER A 94 -0.83 -14.82 -11.79
C SER A 94 0.60 -14.96 -12.35
N ALA A 95 0.75 -14.90 -13.67
CA ALA A 95 2.07 -14.92 -14.32
C ALA A 95 2.86 -13.64 -14.05
N ASP A 96 2.19 -12.48 -14.01
CA ASP A 96 2.84 -11.22 -13.66
C ASP A 96 3.28 -11.24 -12.19
N VAL A 97 2.42 -11.70 -11.27
CA VAL A 97 2.77 -11.90 -9.86
C VAL A 97 3.98 -12.82 -9.72
N GLY A 98 4.02 -13.94 -10.46
CA GLY A 98 5.13 -14.89 -10.44
C GLY A 98 6.46 -14.35 -10.97
N ARG A 99 6.47 -13.20 -11.67
CA ARG A 99 7.70 -12.51 -12.10
C ARG A 99 8.26 -11.58 -11.03
N PHE A 100 7.57 -11.38 -9.91
CA PHE A 100 8.02 -10.49 -8.85
C PHE A 100 9.35 -10.98 -8.27
N THR A 101 10.30 -10.05 -8.10
CA THR A 101 11.59 -10.32 -7.49
C THR A 101 11.88 -9.26 -6.43
N VAL A 102 12.58 -9.64 -5.37
CA VAL A 102 13.08 -8.68 -4.38
C VAL A 102 14.49 -9.08 -3.96
N ALA A 103 15.40 -8.12 -3.97
CA ALA A 103 16.79 -8.33 -3.56
C ALA A 103 16.97 -8.19 -2.05
N ASP A 104 16.26 -7.25 -1.44
CA ASP A 104 16.37 -6.93 -0.01
C ASP A 104 14.97 -6.76 0.62
N PRO A 105 14.56 -7.65 1.53
CA PRO A 105 13.31 -7.52 2.29
C PRO A 105 13.14 -6.20 3.04
N ALA A 106 14.24 -5.54 3.44
CA ALA A 106 14.17 -4.26 4.16
C ALA A 106 13.52 -3.14 3.32
N LEU A 107 13.50 -3.28 1.99
CA LEU A 107 12.84 -2.34 1.09
C LEU A 107 11.35 -2.19 1.38
N PHE A 108 10.65 -3.25 1.79
CA PHE A 108 9.21 -3.18 2.05
C PHE A 108 8.88 -2.25 3.21
N ALA A 109 9.56 -2.42 4.34
CA ALA A 109 9.37 -1.58 5.52
C ALA A 109 9.81 -0.13 5.25
N ALA A 110 10.95 0.06 4.59
CA ALA A 110 11.48 1.39 4.29
C ALA A 110 10.59 2.17 3.30
N TYR A 111 10.08 1.50 2.26
CA TYR A 111 9.16 2.12 1.31
C TYR A 111 7.83 2.45 1.97
N HIS A 112 7.24 1.52 2.71
CA HIS A 112 5.97 1.77 3.39
C HIS A 112 6.09 2.91 4.42
N ALA A 113 7.24 3.06 5.10
CA ALA A 113 7.47 4.20 5.99
C ALA A 113 7.40 5.54 5.24
N ALA A 114 8.04 5.64 4.06
CA ALA A 114 7.98 6.86 3.23
C ALA A 114 6.54 7.15 2.74
N VAL A 115 5.79 6.12 2.35
CA VAL A 115 4.39 6.23 1.97
C VAL A 115 3.55 6.71 3.16
N HIS A 116 3.78 6.14 4.35
CA HIS A 116 3.06 6.52 5.57
C HIS A 116 3.30 7.99 5.95
N GLU A 117 4.54 8.48 5.88
CA GLU A 117 4.87 9.88 6.15
C GLU A 117 4.09 10.83 5.22
N ARG A 118 4.00 10.50 3.92
CA ARG A 118 3.18 11.26 2.97
C ARG A 118 1.69 11.20 3.28
N THR A 119 1.18 10.03 3.64
CA THR A 119 -0.22 9.86 4.03
C THR A 119 -0.56 10.68 5.28
N VAL A 120 0.30 10.69 6.30
CA VAL A 120 0.13 11.50 7.52
C VAL A 120 0.08 12.97 7.17
N ALA A 121 1.05 13.47 6.38
CA ALA A 121 1.09 14.87 5.97
C ALA A 121 -0.21 15.30 5.25
N LEU A 122 -0.70 14.49 4.30
CA LEU A 122 -1.99 14.74 3.65
C LEU A 122 -3.13 14.79 4.68
N VAL A 123 -3.25 13.78 5.54
CA VAL A 123 -4.36 13.67 6.50
C VAL A 123 -4.37 14.84 7.50
N GLU A 124 -3.19 15.30 7.93
CA GLU A 124 -3.05 16.46 8.83
C GLU A 124 -3.53 17.77 8.19
N GLU A 125 -3.30 17.96 6.89
CA GLU A 125 -3.70 19.16 6.14
C GLU A 125 -5.20 19.21 5.81
N LEU A 126 -5.90 18.06 5.82
CA LEU A 126 -7.31 18.01 5.42
C LEU A 126 -8.23 18.74 6.41
N ASP A 127 -9.14 19.53 5.83
CA ASP A 127 -10.27 20.15 6.52
C ASP A 127 -11.62 19.64 6.01
N GLY A 128 -12.71 20.11 6.62
CA GLY A 128 -14.07 19.68 6.26
C GLY A 128 -14.45 19.96 4.80
N THR A 129 -13.90 21.01 4.19
CA THR A 129 -14.16 21.33 2.78
C THR A 129 -13.31 20.47 1.84
N ALA A 130 -12.06 20.19 2.22
CA ALA A 130 -11.15 19.34 1.49
C ALA A 130 -11.69 17.90 1.37
N TYR A 131 -12.28 17.36 2.44
CA TYR A 131 -12.90 16.03 2.44
C TYR A 131 -14.05 15.88 1.43
N ALA A 132 -14.81 16.96 1.16
CA ALA A 132 -15.96 16.95 0.27
C ALA A 132 -15.58 17.18 -1.22
N ARG A 133 -14.32 17.53 -1.51
CA ARG A 133 -13.85 17.73 -2.89
C ARG A 133 -14.01 16.44 -3.70
N VAL A 134 -14.65 16.55 -4.86
CA VAL A 134 -14.79 15.45 -5.83
C VAL A 134 -13.48 15.24 -6.56
N VAL A 135 -13.02 13.99 -6.64
CA VAL A 135 -11.78 13.57 -7.31
C VAL A 135 -12.03 12.60 -8.46
N ASP A 136 -13.22 12.00 -8.56
CA ASP A 136 -13.64 11.20 -9.71
C ASP A 136 -15.16 11.33 -9.91
N ASP A 137 -15.58 11.98 -11.00
CA ASP A 137 -16.98 12.21 -11.37
C ASP A 137 -17.57 11.09 -12.23
N ARG A 138 -16.80 10.04 -12.53
CA ARG A 138 -17.24 8.89 -13.34
C ARG A 138 -18.04 7.84 -12.54
N TRP A 139 -18.19 8.03 -11.24
CA TRP A 139 -18.93 7.16 -10.32
C TRP A 139 -20.22 7.82 -9.82
N ASP A 140 -21.20 7.00 -9.41
CA ASP A 140 -22.46 7.46 -8.80
C ASP A 140 -22.71 6.76 -7.45
N PRO A 141 -22.60 7.47 -6.31
CA PRO A 141 -22.22 8.88 -6.19
C PRO A 141 -20.74 9.13 -6.57
N PRO A 142 -20.37 10.37 -6.96
CA PRO A 142 -18.98 10.73 -7.26
C PRO A 142 -18.01 10.43 -6.12
N VAL A 143 -16.79 10.05 -6.45
CA VAL A 143 -15.74 9.78 -5.45
C VAL A 143 -15.21 11.11 -4.94
N THR A 144 -15.30 11.31 -3.62
CA THR A 144 -14.68 12.45 -2.92
C THR A 144 -13.34 12.07 -2.32
N VAL A 145 -12.56 13.05 -1.86
CA VAL A 145 -11.34 12.82 -1.07
C VAL A 145 -11.62 11.89 0.12
N ALA A 146 -12.71 12.11 0.86
CA ALA A 146 -13.08 11.25 1.99
C ALA A 146 -13.32 9.80 1.56
N VAL A 147 -14.09 9.59 0.49
CA VAL A 147 -14.34 8.23 -0.04
C VAL A 147 -13.05 7.58 -0.49
N ARG A 148 -12.18 8.31 -1.21
CA ARG A 148 -10.90 7.80 -1.69
C ARG A 148 -9.99 7.38 -0.54
N LEU A 149 -9.90 8.18 0.52
CA LEU A 149 -9.09 7.83 1.69
C LEU A 149 -9.56 6.54 2.39
N VAL A 150 -10.88 6.36 2.53
CA VAL A 150 -11.44 5.12 3.05
C VAL A 150 -11.13 3.95 2.13
N SER A 151 -11.25 4.12 0.80
CA SER A 151 -10.89 3.08 -0.17
C SER A 151 -9.42 2.67 -0.08
N VAL A 152 -8.51 3.63 0.09
CA VAL A 152 -7.08 3.38 0.25
C VAL A 152 -6.80 2.61 1.54
N LEU A 153 -7.39 3.04 2.67
CA LEU A 153 -7.25 2.37 3.95
C LEU A 153 -7.80 0.93 3.90
N ASP A 154 -8.99 0.74 3.35
CA ASP A 154 -9.66 -0.57 3.24
C ASP A 154 -8.85 -1.57 2.41
N ASP A 155 -8.35 -1.15 1.25
CA ASP A 155 -7.50 -1.95 0.38
C ASP A 155 -6.20 -2.37 1.09
N ALA A 156 -5.52 -1.40 1.71
CA ALA A 156 -4.26 -1.65 2.41
C ALA A 156 -4.43 -2.60 3.61
N VAL A 157 -5.49 -2.43 4.42
CA VAL A 157 -5.80 -3.34 5.54
C VAL A 157 -6.15 -4.75 5.04
N LYS A 158 -6.93 -4.88 3.96
CA LYS A 158 -7.27 -6.19 3.38
C LYS A 158 -6.02 -6.94 2.93
N HIS A 159 -5.11 -6.26 2.26
CA HIS A 159 -3.88 -6.89 1.77
C HIS A 159 -2.85 -7.15 2.88
N LEU A 160 -2.82 -6.32 3.93
CA LEU A 160 -2.05 -6.64 5.13
C LEU A 160 -2.56 -7.93 5.79
N GLY A 161 -3.87 -8.05 6.02
CA GLY A 161 -4.47 -9.26 6.60
C GLY A 161 -4.24 -10.52 5.74
N GLN A 162 -4.25 -10.38 4.42
CA GLN A 162 -3.86 -11.47 3.52
C GLN A 162 -2.39 -11.86 3.71
N ALA A 163 -1.48 -10.89 3.81
CA ALA A 163 -0.07 -11.15 4.01
C ALA A 163 0.21 -11.81 5.37
N GLU A 164 -0.45 -11.37 6.44
CA GLU A 164 -0.42 -12.00 7.77
C GLU A 164 -0.90 -13.46 7.72
N TYR A 165 -2.00 -13.73 7.01
CA TYR A 165 -2.50 -15.09 6.84
C TYR A 165 -1.50 -15.99 6.10
N VAL A 166 -0.90 -15.48 5.02
CA VAL A 166 0.11 -16.21 4.24
C VAL A 166 1.38 -16.43 5.07
N ARG A 167 1.81 -15.45 5.86
CA ARG A 167 2.94 -15.62 6.80
C ARG A 167 2.70 -16.79 7.75
N GLY A 168 1.52 -16.88 8.34
CA GLY A 168 1.18 -18.01 9.22
C GLY A 168 1.28 -19.37 8.50
N LEU A 169 1.04 -19.42 7.19
CA LEU A 169 1.25 -20.63 6.38
C LEU A 169 2.74 -20.90 6.12
N VAL A 170 3.53 -19.86 5.82
CA VAL A 170 4.99 -19.95 5.65
C VAL A 170 5.65 -20.52 6.90
N GLU A 171 5.33 -19.97 8.07
CA GLU A 171 5.96 -20.36 9.34
C GLU A 171 5.69 -21.82 9.71
N ARG A 172 4.51 -22.35 9.37
CA ARG A 172 4.16 -23.76 9.58
C ARG A 172 4.92 -24.73 8.68
N ARG A 173 5.64 -24.23 7.68
CA ARG A 173 6.49 -25.04 6.78
C ARG A 173 7.93 -25.16 7.28
N ARG A 174 8.30 -24.43 8.33
CA ARG A 174 9.63 -24.47 8.95
C ARG A 174 9.83 -25.74 9.79
#